data_AF-A0A6I8LN24-F1
#
_entry.id   AF-A0A6I8LN24-F1
#
_cell.length_a   1.000
_cell.length_b   1.000
_cell.length_c   1.000
_cell.angle_alpha   90.00
_cell.angle_beta   90.00
_cell.angle_gamma   90.00
#
_symmetry.space_group_name_H-M   'P 1'
#
loop_
_entity.id
_entity.type
_entity.pdbx_description
1 polymer ?
#
loop_
_entity_poly.entity_id
_entity_poly.type
_entity_poly.pdbx_seq_one_letter_code
_entity_poly.pdbx_strand_id
1 'polypeptide(L)'
;MDRLRRPFQIIRGDLRAYLFVNIFVYGVLLLGMALGMLFPDLHAARSASFAEGSQGALVNAVVGNGWVFGTVIFLVNVFPTALLLITLPSLAVPFAGLAVFAIKTIDLGVTLAPVDAISRLTLIPHSATLLIEFQAYALVMFGAYLLGRSWLRPETVDATTRRQGYARGLRRLAWLWLPALALFVIGAVYEAIEIYFLVPLVLGS
;
A
#
# COMPACT_ATOMS: atom_id res chain seq x y z
N MET A 1 1.09 27.37 8.21
CA MET A 1 0.22 26.80 7.15
C MET A 1 0.99 26.19 5.98
N ASP A 2 2.27 26.54 5.74
CA ASP A 2 3.05 26.00 4.61
C ASP A 2 3.37 24.50 4.66
N ARG A 3 3.49 23.90 5.85
CA ARG A 3 3.86 22.47 6.01
C ARG A 3 2.81 21.52 5.45
N LEU A 4 1.53 21.84 5.57
CA LEU A 4 0.43 21.02 5.03
C LEU A 4 0.35 21.06 3.50
N ARG A 5 0.86 22.13 2.88
CA ARG A 5 0.86 22.29 1.41
C ARG A 5 2.03 21.58 0.73
N ARG A 6 3.08 21.23 1.48
CA ARG A 6 4.31 20.63 0.92
C ARG A 6 4.07 19.33 0.15
N PRO A 7 3.31 18.33 0.67
CA PRO A 7 3.05 17.12 -0.09
C PRO A 7 2.32 17.41 -1.41
N PHE A 8 1.31 18.28 -1.38
CA PHE A 8 0.58 18.70 -2.58
C PHE A 8 1.46 19.44 -3.60
N GLN A 9 2.41 20.26 -3.13
CA GLN A 9 3.38 20.91 -4.02
C GLN A 9 4.30 19.89 -4.69
N ILE A 10 4.75 18.87 -3.95
CA ILE A 10 5.58 17.78 -4.51
C ILE A 10 4.78 17.03 -5.58
N ILE A 11 3.54 16.62 -5.27
CA ILE A 11 2.67 15.91 -6.22
C ILE A 11 2.42 16.75 -7.47
N ARG A 12 2.09 18.05 -7.33
CA ARG A 12 1.85 18.94 -8.47
C ARG A 12 3.10 19.15 -9.32
N GLY A 13 4.27 19.29 -8.69
CA GLY A 13 5.55 19.44 -9.41
C GLY A 13 5.95 18.20 -10.20
N ASP A 14 5.41 17.03 -9.86
CA ASP A 14 5.78 15.74 -10.42
C ASP A 14 4.53 14.92 -10.84
N LEU A 15 3.48 15.61 -11.31
CA LEU A 15 2.14 15.02 -11.51
C LEU A 15 2.14 13.81 -12.45
N ARG A 16 2.92 13.85 -13.54
CA ARG A 16 3.04 12.72 -14.47
C ARG A 16 3.59 11.47 -13.79
N ALA A 17 4.62 11.63 -12.96
CA ALA A 17 5.19 10.53 -12.21
C ALA A 17 4.23 10.03 -11.13
N TYR A 18 3.51 10.93 -10.46
CA TYR A 18 2.46 10.56 -9.51
C TYR A 18 1.36 9.72 -10.18
N LEU A 19 0.84 10.15 -11.33
CA LEU A 19 -0.20 9.42 -12.08
C LEU A 19 0.32 8.05 -12.55
N PHE A 20 1.55 7.98 -13.06
CA PHE A 20 2.16 6.72 -13.45
C PHE A 20 2.26 5.73 -12.28
N VAL A 21 2.69 6.20 -11.09
CA VAL A 21 2.78 5.37 -9.89
C VAL A 21 1.39 4.88 -9.46
N ASN A 22 0.35 5.71 -9.54
CA ASN A 22 -1.01 5.28 -9.23
C ASN A 22 -1.49 4.21 -10.22
N ILE A 23 -1.34 4.44 -11.53
CA ILE A 23 -1.68 3.45 -12.56
C ILE A 23 -0.93 2.14 -12.31
N PHE A 24 0.35 2.21 -11.95
CA PHE A 24 1.16 1.05 -11.61
C PHE A 24 0.60 0.30 -10.39
N VAL A 25 0.41 0.99 -9.27
CA VAL A 25 -0.06 0.39 -8.00
C VAL A 25 -1.41 -0.31 -8.18
N TYR A 26 -2.40 0.40 -8.72
CA TYR A 26 -3.74 -0.15 -8.92
C TYR A 26 -3.78 -1.16 -10.07
N GLY A 27 -3.02 -0.93 -11.13
CA GLY A 27 -2.94 -1.84 -12.27
C GLY A 27 -2.35 -3.20 -11.88
N VAL A 28 -1.31 -3.22 -11.05
CA VAL A 28 -0.72 -4.45 -10.53
C VAL A 28 -1.67 -5.18 -9.58
N LEU A 29 -2.43 -4.46 -8.75
CA LEU A 29 -3.47 -5.06 -7.90
C LEU A 29 -4.55 -5.75 -8.74
N LEU A 30 -5.09 -5.04 -9.74
CA LEU A 30 -6.12 -5.55 -10.63
C LEU A 30 -5.60 -6.72 -11.48
N LEU A 31 -4.34 -6.68 -11.91
CA LEU A 31 -3.70 -7.82 -12.57
C LEU A 31 -3.65 -9.04 -11.65
N GLY A 32 -3.27 -8.87 -10.38
CA GLY A 32 -3.32 -9.95 -9.39
C GLY A 32 -4.73 -10.53 -9.22
N MET A 33 -5.75 -9.68 -9.09
CA MET A 33 -7.15 -10.13 -9.02
C MET A 33 -7.58 -10.90 -10.26
N ALA A 34 -7.24 -10.41 -11.45
CA ALA A 34 -7.51 -11.10 -12.70
C ALA A 34 -6.82 -12.47 -12.76
N LEU A 35 -5.57 -12.58 -12.31
CA LEU A 35 -4.87 -13.86 -12.21
C LEU A 35 -5.56 -14.81 -11.23
N GLY A 36 -6.00 -14.33 -10.06
CA GLY A 36 -6.75 -15.17 -9.11
C GLY A 36 -8.08 -15.67 -9.67
N MET A 37 -8.76 -14.87 -10.49
CA MET A 37 -9.99 -15.29 -11.17
C MET A 37 -9.73 -16.30 -12.31
N LEU A 38 -8.64 -16.14 -13.06
CA LEU A 38 -8.28 -17.00 -14.18
C LEU A 38 -7.65 -18.34 -13.75
N PHE A 39 -7.00 -18.36 -12.58
CA PHE A 39 -6.29 -19.52 -12.06
C PHE A 39 -6.76 -19.86 -10.63
N PRO A 40 -7.89 -20.59 -10.48
CA PRO A 40 -8.46 -20.91 -9.17
C PRO A 40 -7.51 -21.66 -8.24
N ASP A 41 -6.67 -22.55 -8.77
CA ASP A 41 -5.66 -23.26 -7.98
C ASP A 41 -4.62 -22.31 -7.37
N LEU A 42 -4.24 -21.26 -8.11
CA LEU A 42 -3.33 -20.24 -7.62
C LEU A 42 -4.00 -19.41 -6.51
N HIS A 43 -5.27 -19.03 -6.68
CA HIS A 43 -6.04 -18.37 -5.64
C HIS A 43 -6.13 -19.23 -4.37
N ALA A 44 -6.51 -20.51 -4.50
CA ALA A 44 -6.62 -21.43 -3.37
C ALA A 44 -5.28 -21.60 -2.64
N ALA A 45 -4.17 -21.79 -3.36
CA ALA A 45 -2.84 -21.93 -2.77
C ALA A 45 -2.40 -20.66 -2.02
N ARG A 46 -2.68 -19.47 -2.58
CA ARG A 46 -2.34 -18.19 -1.93
C ARG A 46 -3.20 -17.91 -0.70
N SER A 47 -4.50 -18.17 -0.78
CA SER A 47 -5.43 -18.01 0.34
C SER A 47 -5.08 -18.95 1.51
N ALA A 48 -4.75 -20.21 1.22
CA ALA A 48 -4.29 -21.16 2.23
C ALA A 48 -2.97 -20.70 2.88
N SER A 49 -1.98 -20.31 2.07
CA SER A 49 -0.71 -19.80 2.59
C SER A 49 -0.86 -18.54 3.45
N PHE A 50 -1.86 -17.69 3.17
CA PHE A 50 -2.16 -16.53 4.00
C PHE A 50 -2.78 -16.94 5.34
N ALA A 51 -3.75 -17.85 5.32
CA ALA A 51 -4.44 -18.33 6.52
C ALA A 51 -3.50 -19.08 7.48
N GLU A 52 -2.59 -19.90 6.93
CA GLU A 52 -1.59 -20.65 7.69
C GLU A 52 -0.35 -19.81 8.04
N GLY A 53 -0.21 -18.64 7.43
CA GLY A 53 0.92 -17.74 7.62
C GLY A 53 0.87 -16.96 8.93
N SER A 54 2.01 -16.40 9.33
CA SER A 54 2.15 -15.57 10.53
C SER A 54 1.22 -14.35 10.55
N GLN A 55 0.89 -13.80 9.38
CA GLN A 55 -0.01 -12.66 9.25
C GLN A 55 -1.48 -13.06 9.50
N GLY A 56 -1.95 -14.19 8.96
CA GLY A 56 -3.30 -14.71 9.23
C GLY A 56 -3.48 -15.09 10.69
N ALA A 57 -2.48 -15.75 11.29
CA ALA A 57 -2.49 -16.07 12.72
C ALA A 57 -2.54 -14.81 13.61
N LEU A 58 -1.79 -13.76 13.26
CA LEU A 58 -1.80 -12.48 13.99
C LEU A 58 -3.18 -11.82 13.94
N VAL A 59 -3.82 -11.77 12.76
CA VAL A 59 -5.15 -11.20 12.58
C VAL A 59 -6.18 -11.96 13.41
N ASN A 60 -6.20 -13.30 13.31
CA ASN A 60 -7.13 -14.14 14.07
C ASN A 60 -6.97 -13.98 15.59
N ALA A 61 -5.75 -13.73 16.08
CA ALA A 61 -5.50 -13.52 17.50
C ALA A 61 -6.10 -12.22 18.05
N VAL A 62 -6.32 -11.22 17.19
CA VAL A 62 -6.74 -9.86 17.63
C VAL A 62 -8.13 -9.45 17.15
N VAL A 63 -8.75 -10.22 16.24
CA VAL A 63 -10.10 -9.95 15.71
C VAL A 63 -11.21 -9.98 16.78
N GLY A 64 -10.93 -10.44 18.00
CA GLY A 64 -11.85 -10.34 19.14
C GLY A 64 -11.96 -8.94 19.76
N ASN A 65 -11.06 -8.01 19.43
CA ASN A 65 -11.04 -6.66 20.01
C ASN A 65 -10.74 -5.61 18.92
N GLY A 66 -11.75 -4.82 18.56
CA GLY A 66 -11.65 -3.90 17.43
C GLY A 66 -10.56 -2.84 17.53
N TRP A 67 -10.23 -2.39 18.75
CA TRP A 67 -9.13 -1.43 18.94
C TRP A 67 -7.76 -2.05 18.71
N VAL A 68 -7.56 -3.29 19.20
CA VAL A 68 -6.32 -4.03 18.99
C VAL A 68 -6.19 -4.44 17.52
N PHE A 69 -7.29 -4.91 16.92
CA PHE A 69 -7.37 -5.25 15.50
C PHE A 69 -6.96 -4.08 14.60
N GLY A 70 -7.58 -2.90 14.76
CA GLY A 70 -7.22 -1.71 13.99
C GLY A 70 -5.77 -1.27 14.23
N THR A 71 -5.26 -1.38 15.46
CA THR A 71 -3.85 -1.09 15.74
C THR A 71 -2.91 -2.04 14.99
N VAL A 72 -3.24 -3.33 14.97
CA VAL A 72 -2.44 -4.34 14.24
C VAL A 72 -2.46 -4.09 12.74
N ILE A 73 -3.61 -3.78 12.14
CA ILE A 73 -3.70 -3.41 10.72
C ILE A 73 -2.76 -2.25 10.41
N PHE A 74 -2.88 -1.17 11.19
CA PHE A 74 -2.02 0.02 11.01
C PHE A 74 -0.54 -0.37 11.07
N LEU A 75 -0.13 -1.16 12.07
CA LEU A 75 1.26 -1.57 12.23
C LEU A 75 1.73 -2.46 11.07
N VAL A 76 0.92 -3.41 10.62
CA VAL A 76 1.27 -4.32 9.51
C VAL A 76 1.41 -3.55 8.20
N ASN A 77 0.56 -2.56 7.96
CA ASN A 77 0.62 -1.74 6.76
C ASN A 77 1.79 -0.76 6.76
N VAL A 78 2.12 -0.18 7.91
CA VAL A 78 3.24 0.75 8.04
C VAL A 78 4.59 0.04 8.04
N PHE A 79 4.77 -0.99 8.87
CA PHE A 79 6.07 -1.58 9.13
C PHE A 79 6.44 -2.64 8.07
N PRO A 80 5.84 -3.86 8.07
CA PRO A 80 6.09 -4.84 7.03
C PRO A 80 5.96 -4.28 5.62
N THR A 81 4.86 -3.60 5.29
CA THR A 81 4.59 -3.24 3.90
C THR A 81 5.28 -1.95 3.48
N ALA A 82 4.90 -0.81 4.05
CA ALA A 82 5.41 0.49 3.59
C ALA A 82 6.88 0.75 3.93
N LEU A 83 7.34 0.32 5.11
CA LEU A 83 8.72 0.52 5.53
C LEU A 83 9.65 -0.57 4.99
N LEU A 84 9.38 -1.84 5.29
CA LEU A 84 10.31 -2.94 4.96
C LEU A 84 10.29 -3.33 3.49
N LEU A 85 9.13 -3.33 2.81
CA LEU A 85 9.05 -3.74 1.40
C LEU A 85 9.21 -2.58 0.41
N ILE A 86 8.74 -1.37 0.74
CA ILE A 86 8.85 -0.21 -0.17
C ILE A 86 10.06 0.66 0.17
N THR A 87 10.12 1.18 1.40
CA THR A 87 11.06 2.26 1.73
C THR A 87 12.49 1.76 1.87
N LEU A 88 12.75 0.76 2.72
CA LEU A 88 14.11 0.27 2.99
C LEU A 88 14.85 -0.22 1.74
N PRO A 89 14.25 -1.04 0.86
CA PRO A 89 14.93 -1.46 -0.36
C PRO A 89 15.26 -0.26 -1.25
N SER A 90 14.37 0.73 -1.31
CA SER A 90 14.56 1.95 -2.12
C SER A 90 15.61 2.92 -1.56
N LEU A 91 15.89 2.85 -0.25
CA LEU A 91 16.99 3.59 0.38
C LEU A 91 18.35 3.00 0.00
N ALA A 92 18.42 1.68 -0.17
CA ALA A 92 19.65 0.96 -0.52
C ALA A 92 19.90 0.92 -2.04
N VAL A 93 18.85 0.70 -2.83
CA VAL A 93 18.92 0.55 -4.29
C VAL A 93 17.79 1.36 -4.93
N PRO A 94 18.10 2.29 -5.86
CA PRO A 94 17.06 3.08 -6.55
C PRO A 94 15.94 2.19 -7.10
N PHE A 95 14.70 2.53 -6.78
CA PHE A 95 13.49 1.86 -7.25
C PHE A 95 13.26 0.41 -6.79
N ALA A 96 14.15 -0.19 -5.99
CA ALA A 96 14.00 -1.60 -5.59
C ALA A 96 12.68 -1.89 -4.88
N GLY A 97 12.20 -0.96 -4.04
CA GLY A 97 10.92 -1.12 -3.36
C GLY A 97 9.72 -1.13 -4.29
N LEU A 98 9.80 -0.54 -5.49
CA LEU A 98 8.72 -0.62 -6.47
C LEU A 98 8.57 -2.06 -7.00
N ALA A 99 9.69 -2.72 -7.28
CA ALA A 99 9.69 -4.10 -7.75
C ALA A 99 9.25 -5.07 -6.66
N VAL A 100 9.79 -4.93 -5.44
CA VAL A 100 9.43 -5.77 -4.29
C VAL A 100 7.94 -5.63 -3.96
N PHE A 101 7.44 -4.39 -3.90
CA PHE A 101 6.02 -4.16 -3.62
C PHE A 101 5.12 -4.66 -4.74
N ALA A 102 5.51 -4.55 -6.01
CA ALA A 102 4.71 -5.09 -7.11
C ALA A 102 4.45 -6.59 -6.98
N ILE A 103 5.47 -7.38 -6.59
CA ILE A 103 5.30 -8.82 -6.33
C ILE A 103 4.30 -9.05 -5.20
N LYS A 104 4.46 -8.34 -4.07
CA LYS A 104 3.53 -8.44 -2.94
C LYS A 104 2.10 -8.02 -3.34
N THR A 105 1.95 -7.01 -4.18
CA THR A 105 0.65 -6.53 -4.66
C THR A 105 -0.03 -7.54 -5.57
N ILE A 106 0.72 -8.25 -6.42
CA ILE A 106 0.16 -9.35 -7.22
C ILE A 106 -0.37 -10.44 -6.29
N ASP A 107 0.41 -10.86 -5.30
CA ASP A 107 -0.01 -11.89 -4.34
C ASP A 107 -1.26 -11.45 -3.56
N LEU A 108 -1.33 -10.19 -3.11
CA LEU A 108 -2.53 -9.63 -2.48
C LEU A 108 -3.74 -9.63 -3.42
N GLY A 109 -3.54 -9.20 -4.67
CA GLY A 109 -4.62 -9.19 -5.67
C GLY A 109 -5.15 -10.60 -5.94
N VAL A 110 -4.28 -11.60 -6.06
CA VAL A 110 -4.67 -12.99 -6.23
C VAL A 110 -5.52 -13.46 -5.05
N THR A 111 -5.10 -13.18 -3.81
CA THR A 111 -5.84 -13.57 -2.59
C THR A 111 -7.19 -12.88 -2.49
N LEU A 112 -7.30 -11.62 -2.94
CA LEU A 112 -8.53 -10.83 -2.88
C LEU A 112 -9.45 -11.01 -4.11
N ALA A 113 -9.10 -11.92 -5.01
CA ALA A 113 -9.87 -12.16 -6.23
C ALA A 113 -11.31 -12.59 -5.89
N PRO A 114 -12.34 -11.97 -6.48
CA PRO A 114 -13.74 -12.28 -6.21
C PRO A 114 -14.21 -13.55 -6.93
N VAL A 115 -13.73 -14.71 -6.49
CA VAL A 115 -13.96 -16.01 -7.15
C VAL A 115 -15.32 -16.64 -6.84
N ASP A 116 -15.98 -16.23 -5.75
CA ASP A 116 -17.24 -16.80 -5.27
C ASP A 116 -18.22 -15.72 -4.78
N ALA A 117 -19.41 -16.10 -4.33
CA ALA A 117 -20.43 -15.16 -3.88
C ALA A 117 -20.05 -14.43 -2.59
N ILE A 118 -19.42 -15.11 -1.63
CA ILE A 118 -19.01 -14.52 -0.35
C ILE A 118 -17.89 -13.52 -0.60
N SER A 119 -16.84 -13.91 -1.32
CA SER A 119 -15.73 -12.98 -1.66
C SER A 119 -16.21 -11.76 -2.44
N ARG A 120 -17.13 -11.91 -3.40
CA ARG A 120 -17.76 -10.77 -4.10
C ARG A 120 -18.49 -9.81 -3.17
N LEU A 121 -19.28 -10.34 -2.25
CA LEU A 121 -20.07 -9.52 -1.32
C LEU A 121 -19.17 -8.81 -0.31
N THR A 122 -18.19 -9.50 0.26
CA THR A 122 -17.19 -8.92 1.16
C THR A 122 -16.36 -7.84 0.47
N LEU A 123 -16.05 -7.99 -0.82
CA LEU A 123 -15.27 -7.00 -1.56
C LEU A 123 -15.99 -5.64 -1.71
N ILE A 124 -17.32 -5.58 -1.57
CA ILE A 124 -18.08 -4.33 -1.68
C ILE A 124 -17.62 -3.32 -0.61
N PRO A 125 -17.77 -3.59 0.70
CA PRO A 125 -17.24 -2.69 1.72
C PRO A 125 -15.70 -2.67 1.71
N HIS A 126 -15.03 -3.79 1.41
CA HIS A 126 -13.56 -3.85 1.39
C HIS A 126 -12.92 -2.97 0.30
N SER A 127 -13.63 -2.69 -0.78
CA SER A 127 -13.12 -1.84 -1.87
C SER A 127 -12.71 -0.44 -1.40
N ALA A 128 -13.39 0.09 -0.38
CA ALA A 128 -13.04 1.37 0.22
C ALA A 128 -11.77 1.28 1.06
N THR A 129 -11.58 0.21 1.85
CA THR A 129 -10.32 -0.10 2.54
C THR A 129 -9.17 -0.18 1.54
N LEU A 130 -9.34 -0.99 0.50
CA LEU A 130 -8.34 -1.15 -0.55
C LEU A 130 -7.98 0.18 -1.20
N LEU A 131 -8.97 1.02 -1.53
CA LEU A 131 -8.71 2.33 -2.11
C LEU A 131 -7.88 3.23 -1.18
N ILE A 132 -8.21 3.28 0.10
CA ILE A 132 -7.53 4.12 1.08
C ILE A 132 -6.09 3.65 1.31
N GLU A 133 -5.90 2.35 1.52
CA GLU A 133 -4.59 1.77 1.82
C GLU A 133 -3.66 1.77 0.61
N PHE A 134 -4.18 1.43 -0.57
CA PHE A 134 -3.38 1.50 -1.80
C PHE A 134 -3.04 2.93 -2.18
N GLN A 135 -3.88 3.91 -1.84
CA GLN A 135 -3.51 5.31 -1.99
C GLN A 135 -2.35 5.71 -1.06
N ALA A 136 -2.30 5.17 0.17
CA ALA A 136 -1.19 5.36 1.09
C ALA A 136 0.11 4.74 0.51
N TYR A 137 0.04 3.50 0.00
CA TYR A 137 1.18 2.86 -0.66
C TYR A 137 1.63 3.63 -1.89
N ALA A 138 0.71 4.13 -2.72
CA ALA A 138 1.05 4.93 -3.90
C ALA A 138 1.84 6.20 -3.53
N LEU A 139 1.53 6.85 -2.40
CA LEU A 139 2.30 8.00 -1.91
C LEU A 139 3.71 7.61 -1.48
N VAL A 140 3.86 6.49 -0.76
CA VAL A 140 5.17 5.98 -0.32
C VAL A 140 6.01 5.56 -1.54
N MET A 141 5.42 4.83 -2.49
CA MET A 141 6.06 4.44 -3.74
C MET A 141 6.43 5.63 -4.61
N PHE A 142 5.58 6.65 -4.67
CA PHE A 142 5.90 7.89 -5.36
C PHE A 142 7.09 8.58 -4.72
N GLY A 143 7.17 8.63 -3.39
CA GLY A 143 8.34 9.13 -2.68
C GLY A 143 9.60 8.31 -2.97
N ALA A 144 9.49 6.98 -3.00
CA ALA A 144 10.59 6.07 -3.33
C ALA A 144 11.08 6.25 -4.78
N TYR A 145 10.16 6.45 -5.72
CA TYR A 145 10.47 6.81 -7.10
C TYR A 145 11.22 8.14 -7.18
N LEU A 146 10.74 9.18 -6.48
CA LEU A 146 11.40 10.48 -6.46
C LEU A 146 12.80 10.40 -5.85
N LEU A 147 12.99 9.61 -4.79
CA LEU A 147 14.29 9.35 -4.19
C LEU A 147 15.25 8.68 -5.19
N GLY A 148 14.82 7.61 -5.86
CA GLY A 148 15.64 6.94 -6.88
C GLY A 148 16.00 7.88 -8.03
N ARG A 149 15.04 8.67 -8.50
CA ARG A 149 15.26 9.66 -9.56
C ARG A 149 16.24 10.75 -9.15
N SER A 150 16.12 11.32 -7.94
CA SER A 150 17.01 12.40 -7.48
C SER A 150 18.41 11.89 -7.10
N TRP A 151 18.53 10.62 -6.71
CA TRP A 151 19.82 9.98 -6.49
C TRP A 151 20.59 9.80 -7.81
N LEU A 152 19.92 9.25 -8.85
CA LEU A 152 20.55 9.00 -10.14
C LEU A 152 20.73 10.27 -10.98
N ARG A 153 19.80 11.23 -10.86
CA ARG A 153 19.79 12.51 -11.58
C ARG A 153 19.59 13.68 -10.61
N PRO A 154 20.67 14.15 -9.95
CA PRO A 154 20.62 15.21 -8.93
C PRO A 154 20.06 16.54 -9.44
N GLU A 155 20.21 16.82 -10.74
CA GLU A 155 19.67 17.99 -11.43
C GLU A 155 18.14 18.10 -11.31
N THR A 156 17.43 16.97 -11.15
CA THR A 156 15.96 16.97 -10.95
C THR A 156 15.51 17.61 -9.64
N VAL A 157 16.44 17.90 -8.75
CA VAL A 157 16.22 18.58 -7.47
C VAL A 157 17.23 19.71 -7.25
N ASP A 158 17.75 20.28 -8.34
CA ASP A 158 18.74 21.38 -8.37
C ASP A 158 20.01 21.08 -7.56
N ALA A 159 20.39 19.81 -7.45
CA ALA A 159 21.55 19.35 -6.70
C ALA A 159 22.75 19.14 -7.62
N THR A 160 23.93 19.52 -7.15
CA THR A 160 25.19 19.38 -7.92
C THR A 160 25.85 18.02 -7.71
N THR A 161 25.45 17.28 -6.66
CA THR A 161 26.05 15.99 -6.31
C THR A 161 24.98 14.94 -5.99
N ARG A 162 25.31 13.66 -6.22
CA ARG A 162 24.43 12.52 -5.86
C ARG A 162 24.05 12.50 -4.39
N ARG A 163 24.96 12.88 -3.49
CA ARG A 163 24.70 12.93 -2.04
C ARG A 163 23.65 13.99 -1.69
N GLN A 164 23.73 15.18 -2.30
CA GLN A 164 22.71 16.21 -2.15
C GLN A 164 21.38 15.79 -2.79
N GLY A 165 21.42 15.17 -3.96
CA GLY A 165 20.26 14.60 -4.64
C GLY A 165 19.53 13.56 -3.79
N TYR A 166 20.28 12.66 -3.16
CA TYR A 166 19.76 11.67 -2.21
C TYR A 166 19.12 12.34 -0.98
N ALA A 167 19.82 13.27 -0.32
CA ALA A 167 19.31 13.96 0.87
C ALA A 167 18.00 14.75 0.58
N ARG A 168 17.93 15.43 -0.57
CA ARG A 168 16.72 16.15 -1.00
C ARG A 168 15.60 15.20 -1.39
N GLY A 169 15.91 14.08 -2.04
CA GLY A 169 14.96 12.99 -2.32
C GLY A 169 14.38 12.41 -1.04
N LEU A 170 15.22 12.11 -0.06
CA LEU A 170 14.83 11.58 1.25
C LEU A 170 13.89 12.56 1.98
N ARG A 171 14.17 13.87 1.90
CA ARG A 171 13.27 14.89 2.44
C ARG A 171 11.91 14.89 1.75
N ARG A 172 11.84 14.73 0.43
CA ARG A 172 10.56 14.62 -0.31
C ARG A 172 9.80 13.36 0.10
N LEU A 173 10.48 12.21 0.20
CA LEU A 173 9.91 10.97 0.70
C LEU A 173 9.34 11.14 2.12
N ALA A 174 10.08 11.75 3.04
CA ALA A 174 9.61 12.02 4.40
C ALA A 174 8.34 12.90 4.43
N TRP A 175 8.24 13.90 3.54
CA TRP A 175 7.02 14.70 3.43
C TRP A 175 5.82 13.91 2.90
N LEU A 176 6.04 12.97 1.99
CA LEU A 176 4.98 12.11 1.44
C LEU A 176 4.53 11.01 2.42
N TRP A 177 5.41 10.62 3.35
CA TRP A 177 5.05 9.73 4.46
C TRP A 177 3.97 10.33 5.37
N LEU A 178 3.91 11.66 5.54
CA LEU A 178 2.88 12.29 6.40
C LEU A 178 1.44 12.03 5.94
N PRO A 179 1.04 12.34 4.69
CA PRO A 179 -0.29 11.98 4.22
C PRO A 179 -0.48 10.46 4.09
N ALA A 180 0.58 9.69 3.80
CA ALA A 180 0.47 8.22 3.78
C ALA A 180 0.11 7.65 5.17
N LEU A 181 0.76 8.12 6.24
CA LEU A 181 0.43 7.73 7.62
C LEU A 181 -1.01 8.12 7.99
N ALA A 182 -1.46 9.32 7.58
CA ALA A 182 -2.85 9.72 7.79
C ALA A 182 -3.82 8.75 7.09
N LEU A 183 -3.53 8.36 5.85
CA LEU A 183 -4.33 7.36 5.13
C LEU A 183 -4.26 5.98 5.77
N PHE A 184 -3.11 5.53 6.28
CA PHE A 184 -3.03 4.25 7.01
C PHE A 184 -3.86 4.26 8.28
N VAL A 185 -3.90 5.37 9.02
CA VAL A 185 -4.78 5.50 10.19
C VAL A 185 -6.25 5.44 9.78
N ILE A 186 -6.63 6.20 8.74
CA ILE A 186 -8.00 6.20 8.22
C ILE A 186 -8.39 4.80 7.74
N GLY A 187 -7.51 4.13 6.99
CA GLY A 187 -7.70 2.77 6.48
C GLY A 187 -7.90 1.77 7.61
N ALA A 188 -7.03 1.78 8.62
CA ALA A 188 -7.14 0.87 9.77
C ALA A 188 -8.43 1.07 10.59
N VAL A 189 -8.88 2.31 10.78
CA VAL A 189 -10.15 2.61 11.44
C VAL A 189 -11.32 2.13 10.58
N TYR A 190 -11.27 2.40 9.28
CA TYR A 190 -12.32 2.00 8.36
C TYR A 190 -12.41 0.48 8.23
N GLU A 191 -11.29 -0.23 8.13
CA GLU A 191 -11.26 -1.70 8.04
C GLU A 191 -11.77 -2.36 9.32
N ALA A 192 -11.47 -1.80 10.50
CA ALA A 192 -12.10 -2.24 11.72
C ALA A 192 -13.63 -2.07 11.64
N ILE A 193 -14.13 -0.89 11.25
CA ILE A 193 -15.58 -0.66 11.10
C ILE A 193 -16.18 -1.63 10.06
N GLU A 194 -15.49 -1.85 8.95
CA GLU A 194 -15.88 -2.77 7.90
C GLU A 194 -16.12 -4.17 8.47
N ILE A 195 -15.14 -4.74 9.16
CA ILE A 195 -15.21 -6.14 9.59
C ILE A 195 -16.25 -6.35 10.68
N TYR A 196 -16.40 -5.41 11.62
CA TYR A 196 -17.38 -5.57 12.71
C TYR A 196 -18.81 -5.19 12.33
N PHE A 197 -19.01 -4.33 11.33
CA PHE A 197 -20.34 -3.77 11.03
C PHE A 197 -20.77 -3.95 9.57
N LEU A 198 -19.91 -3.69 8.59
CA LEU A 198 -20.32 -3.68 7.17
C LEU A 198 -20.33 -5.08 6.55
N VAL A 199 -19.33 -5.92 6.85
CA VAL A 199 -19.26 -7.29 6.35
C VAL A 199 -20.43 -8.13 6.88
N PRO A 200 -20.76 -8.14 8.18
CA PRO A 200 -21.93 -8.86 8.69
C PRO A 200 -23.24 -8.37 8.06
N LEU A 201 -23.37 -7.05 7.87
CA LEU A 201 -24.54 -6.45 7.23
C LEU A 201 -24.77 -6.94 5.80
N VAL A 202 -23.70 -7.03 4.99
CA VAL A 202 -23.80 -7.46 3.59
C VAL A 202 -23.97 -8.98 3.48
N LEU A 203 -23.41 -9.74 4.41
CA LEU A 203 -23.54 -11.20 4.45
C LEU A 203 -24.85 -11.69 5.11
N GLY A 204 -25.58 -10.80 5.80
CA GLY A 204 -26.83 -11.13 6.49
C GLY A 204 -26.64 -11.97 7.75
N SER A 205 -25.49 -11.82 8.42
CA SER A 205 -25.08 -12.56 9.63
C SER A 205 -25.05 -11.68 10.87
#